data_AF-A0A6A3FZH3-F1
#
_entry.id   AF-A0A6A3FZH3-F1
#
_cell.length_a   1.000
_cell.length_b   1.000
_cell.length_c   1.000
_cell.angle_alpha   90.00
_cell.angle_beta   90.00
_cell.angle_gamma   90.00
#
_symmetry.space_group_name_H-M   'P 1'
#
loop_
_entity.id
_entity.type
_entity.pdbx_description
1 polymer ?
#
loop_
_entity_poly.entity_id
_entity_poly.type
_entity_poly.pdbx_seq_one_letter_code
_entity_poly.pdbx_strand_id
1 'polypeptide(L)'
;MSKQRALAAFEKMDSGDYRVQIKTAKRFTLLVKMVALGTSFRMAARIVQVVRDETGMSVYTGCSDTLASGYCRVICAAALQKLSSLLIQVTGFSLALDSSTLHSSSYLDVRVRFVHNGIMQNFHLLAIPLFESHTGA
;
A
#
# COMPACT_ATOMS: atom_id res chain seq x y z
N MET A 1 -4.25 -2.04 17.30
CA MET A 1 -3.92 -3.32 16.61
C MET A 1 -2.55 -3.76 17.11
N SER A 2 -2.36 -4.98 17.63
CA SER A 2 -1.03 -5.41 18.10
C SER A 2 -0.12 -5.80 16.92
N LYS A 3 1.20 -5.62 17.06
CA LYS A 3 2.21 -6.01 16.06
C LYS A 3 2.03 -7.45 15.57
N GLN A 4 1.76 -8.36 16.50
CA GLN A 4 1.54 -9.77 16.24
C GLN A 4 0.31 -10.01 15.35
N ARG A 5 -0.81 -9.31 15.60
CA ARG A 5 -2.00 -9.36 14.74
C ARG A 5 -1.77 -8.76 13.35
N ALA A 6 -0.96 -7.72 13.24
CA ALA A 6 -0.65 -7.09 11.95
C ALA A 6 0.19 -8.01 11.05
N LEU A 7 1.13 -8.75 11.65
CA LEU A 7 1.99 -9.69 10.94
C LEU A 7 1.34 -11.07 10.72
N ALA A 8 0.27 -11.41 11.43
CA ALA A 8 -0.38 -12.72 11.34
C ALA A 8 -0.87 -13.10 9.93
N ALA A 9 -1.07 -12.13 9.03
CA ALA A 9 -1.44 -12.38 7.65
C ALA A 9 -0.25 -12.74 6.74
N PHE A 10 0.98 -12.50 7.20
CA PHE A 10 2.23 -12.66 6.45
C PHE A 10 3.01 -13.86 6.99
N GLU A 11 3.25 -14.82 6.13
CA GLU A 11 4.09 -15.98 6.40
C GLU A 11 5.53 -15.64 6.00
N LYS A 12 6.47 -15.75 6.94
CA LYS A 12 7.89 -15.54 6.66
C LYS A 12 8.47 -16.82 6.03
N MET A 13 9.14 -16.67 4.89
CA MET A 13 9.82 -17.75 4.17
C MET A 13 11.29 -17.88 4.60
N ASP A 14 11.89 -19.04 4.32
CA ASP A 14 13.31 -19.31 4.57
C ASP A 14 14.24 -18.35 3.80
N SER A 15 13.81 -17.85 2.64
CA SER A 15 14.53 -16.84 1.86
C SER A 15 14.62 -15.48 2.55
N GLY A 16 13.86 -15.26 3.64
CA GLY A 16 13.69 -13.97 4.29
C GLY A 16 12.52 -13.15 3.74
N ASP A 17 11.93 -13.57 2.63
CA ASP A 17 10.73 -12.96 2.05
C ASP A 17 9.47 -13.26 2.88
N TYR A 18 8.41 -12.49 2.66
CA TYR A 18 7.09 -12.73 3.18
C TYR A 18 6.11 -13.16 2.07
N ARG A 19 5.20 -14.05 2.41
CA ARG A 19 4.12 -14.55 1.54
C ARG A 19 2.76 -14.30 2.19
N VAL A 20 1.77 -14.02 1.36
CA VAL A 20 0.36 -13.91 1.77
C VAL A 20 -0.49 -14.72 0.81
N GLN A 21 -1.39 -15.56 1.34
CA GLN A 21 -2.37 -16.27 0.52
C GLN A 21 -3.68 -15.48 0.41
N ILE A 22 -4.03 -15.08 -0.82
CA ILE A 22 -5.31 -14.44 -1.11
C ILE A 22 -6.33 -15.51 -1.51
N LYS A 23 -7.26 -15.82 -0.60
CA LYS A 23 -8.29 -16.86 -0.80
C LYS A 23 -9.23 -16.59 -1.99
N THR A 24 -9.48 -15.32 -2.31
CA THR A 24 -10.45 -14.93 -3.35
C THR A 24 -9.84 -13.87 -4.27
N ALA A 25 -9.08 -14.33 -5.27
CA ALA A 25 -8.32 -13.47 -6.17
C ALA A 25 -9.18 -12.45 -6.91
N LYS A 26 -10.35 -12.84 -7.45
CA LYS A 26 -11.24 -11.91 -8.19
C LYS A 26 -11.67 -10.71 -7.35
N ARG A 27 -12.07 -10.95 -6.09
CA ARG A 27 -12.46 -9.89 -5.14
C ARG A 27 -11.28 -8.98 -4.81
N PHE A 28 -10.11 -9.56 -4.56
CA PHE A 28 -8.89 -8.82 -4.31
C PHE A 28 -8.55 -7.90 -5.48
N THR A 29 -8.49 -8.43 -6.70
CA THR A 29 -8.16 -7.66 -7.90
C THR A 29 -9.16 -6.55 -8.16
N LEU A 30 -10.47 -6.82 -8.07
CA LEU A 30 -11.49 -5.80 -8.29
C LEU A 30 -11.38 -4.68 -7.26
N LEU A 31 -11.26 -5.03 -5.98
CA LEU A 31 -11.17 -4.06 -4.90
C LEU A 31 -9.92 -3.18 -5.05
N VAL A 32 -8.75 -3.77 -5.26
CA VAL A 32 -7.49 -3.03 -5.41
C VAL A 32 -7.58 -2.09 -6.61
N LYS A 33 -8.20 -2.50 -7.72
CA LYS A 33 -8.46 -1.62 -8.87
C LYS A 33 -9.35 -0.44 -8.50
N MET A 34 -10.42 -0.65 -7.73
CA MET A 34 -11.28 0.47 -7.29
C MET A 34 -10.52 1.46 -6.42
N VAL A 35 -9.67 0.99 -5.51
CA VAL A 35 -8.82 1.88 -4.69
C VAL A 35 -7.80 2.62 -5.56
N ALA A 36 -7.19 1.94 -6.53
CA ALA A 36 -6.26 2.55 -7.48
C ALA A 36 -6.91 3.65 -8.34
N LEU A 37 -8.23 3.59 -8.55
CA LEU A 37 -9.03 4.63 -9.20
C LEU A 37 -9.38 5.81 -8.27
N GLY A 38 -8.82 5.86 -7.06
CA GLY A 38 -9.00 6.97 -6.12
C GLY A 38 -10.21 6.83 -5.19
N THR A 39 -10.88 5.68 -5.16
CA THR A 39 -12.01 5.48 -4.25
C THR A 39 -11.53 5.22 -2.82
N SER A 40 -12.26 5.74 -1.83
CA SER A 40 -12.01 5.40 -0.43
C SER A 40 -12.26 3.90 -0.19
N PHE A 41 -11.65 3.32 0.85
CA PHE A 41 -11.86 1.90 1.19
C PHE A 41 -13.35 1.54 1.38
N ARG A 42 -14.12 2.46 1.95
CA ARG A 42 -15.57 2.33 2.11
C ARG A 42 -16.25 2.26 0.74
N MET A 43 -15.92 3.19 -0.17
CA MET A 43 -16.49 3.22 -1.52
C MET A 43 -16.08 2.01 -2.36
N ALA A 44 -14.80 1.64 -2.35
CA ALA A 44 -14.30 0.44 -3.02
C ALA A 44 -15.05 -0.82 -2.57
N ALA A 45 -15.27 -0.98 -1.26
CA ALA A 45 -16.02 -2.10 -0.72
C ALA A 45 -17.49 -2.11 -1.17
N ARG A 46 -18.13 -0.93 -1.26
CA ARG A 46 -19.50 -0.82 -1.79
C ARG A 46 -19.58 -1.12 -3.28
N ILE A 47 -18.62 -0.66 -4.09
CA ILE A 47 -18.59 -0.98 -5.51
C ILE A 47 -18.49 -2.49 -5.73
N VAL A 48 -17.64 -3.19 -4.97
CA VAL A 48 -17.53 -4.66 -5.06
C VAL A 48 -18.85 -5.35 -4.69
N GLN A 49 -19.61 -4.81 -3.73
CA GLN A 49 -20.93 -5.34 -3.37
C GLN A 49 -21.97 -5.06 -4.46
N VAL A 50 -21.97 -3.87 -5.06
CA VAL A 50 -22.83 -3.57 -6.21
C VAL A 50 -22.54 -4.56 -7.34
N VAL A 51 -21.26 -4.80 -7.66
CA VAL A 51 -20.88 -5.80 -8.67
C VAL A 51 -21.38 -7.20 -8.29
N ARG A 52 -21.32 -7.60 -7.01
CA ARG A 52 -21.94 -8.87 -6.56
C ARG A 52 -23.43 -8.89 -6.85
N ASP A 53 -24.15 -7.83 -6.50
CA ASP A 53 -25.61 -7.76 -6.60
C ASP A 53 -26.09 -7.78 -8.04
N GLU A 54 -25.41 -7.07 -8.94
CA GLU A 54 -25.75 -7.04 -10.36
C GLU A 54 -25.37 -8.33 -11.10
N THR A 55 -24.30 -9.02 -10.68
CA THR A 55 -23.80 -10.20 -11.40
C THR A 55 -24.23 -11.53 -10.77
N GLY A 56 -24.74 -11.52 -9.54
CA GLY A 56 -25.01 -12.72 -8.75
C GLY A 56 -23.76 -13.53 -8.36
N MET A 57 -22.55 -13.05 -8.64
CA MET A 57 -21.32 -13.82 -8.43
C MET A 57 -20.87 -13.81 -6.96
N SER A 58 -21.00 -14.95 -6.29
CA SER A 58 -20.65 -15.12 -4.87
C SER A 58 -19.18 -14.85 -4.53
N VAL A 59 -18.27 -14.88 -5.52
CA VAL A 59 -16.84 -14.55 -5.34
C VAL A 59 -16.62 -13.11 -4.85
N TYR A 60 -17.59 -12.21 -4.99
CA TYR A 60 -17.52 -10.82 -4.54
C TYR A 60 -18.19 -10.57 -3.18
N THR A 61 -18.79 -11.59 -2.56
CA THR A 61 -19.45 -11.51 -1.25
C THR A 61 -18.50 -11.11 -0.13
N GLY A 62 -19.01 -10.52 0.96
CA GLY A 62 -18.26 -10.29 2.20
C GLY A 62 -17.18 -9.21 2.11
N CYS A 63 -17.31 -8.28 1.16
CA CYS A 63 -16.38 -7.17 1.03
C CYS A 63 -16.67 -6.08 2.06
N SER A 64 -15.71 -5.75 2.91
CA SER A 64 -15.80 -4.67 3.92
C SER A 64 -14.67 -3.65 3.76
N ASP A 65 -14.80 -2.48 4.40
CA ASP A 65 -13.74 -1.47 4.46
C ASP A 65 -12.46 -2.00 5.15
N THR A 66 -12.63 -2.86 6.15
CA THR A 66 -11.55 -3.50 6.88
C THR A 66 -10.82 -4.48 5.97
N LEU A 67 -11.56 -5.27 5.17
CA LEU A 67 -10.97 -6.14 4.16
C LEU A 67 -10.23 -5.34 3.09
N ALA A 68 -10.82 -4.22 2.64
CA ALA A 68 -10.18 -3.30 1.71
C ALA A 68 -8.83 -2.80 2.24
N SER A 69 -8.79 -2.32 3.49
CA SER A 69 -7.54 -1.92 4.14
C SER A 69 -6.52 -3.06 4.23
N GLY A 70 -6.98 -4.31 4.40
CA GLY A 70 -6.14 -5.50 4.43
C GLY A 70 -5.50 -5.77 3.08
N TYR A 71 -6.28 -5.71 2.00
CA TYR A 71 -5.78 -5.90 0.63
C TYR A 71 -4.78 -4.83 0.23
N CYS A 72 -5.04 -3.56 0.56
CA CYS A 72 -4.08 -2.48 0.32
C CYS A 72 -2.77 -2.69 1.10
N ARG A 73 -2.84 -3.15 2.35
CA ARG A 73 -1.65 -3.51 3.14
C ARG A 73 -0.82 -4.60 2.48
N VAL A 74 -1.45 -5.61 1.88
CA VAL A 74 -0.75 -6.67 1.13
C VAL A 74 -0.03 -6.09 -0.10
N ILE A 75 -0.65 -5.18 -0.85
CA ILE A 75 -0.02 -4.49 -1.98
C ILE A 75 1.17 -3.65 -1.52
N CYS A 76 1.02 -2.86 -0.46
CA CYS A 76 2.13 -2.09 0.11
C CYS A 76 3.29 -2.98 0.53
N ALA A 77 3.02 -4.10 1.22
CA ALA A 77 4.05 -5.04 1.63
C ALA A 77 4.76 -5.68 0.43
N ALA A 78 4.03 -6.08 -0.60
CA ALA A 78 4.62 -6.61 -1.84
C ALA A 78 5.50 -5.57 -2.54
N ALA A 79 5.08 -4.31 -2.60
CA ALA A 79 5.86 -3.21 -3.15
C ALA A 79 7.14 -2.96 -2.34
N LEU A 80 7.07 -2.98 -1.01
CA LEU A 80 8.22 -2.83 -0.13
C LEU A 80 9.23 -3.99 -0.28
N GLN A 81 8.75 -5.22 -0.40
CA GLN A 81 9.62 -6.37 -0.67
C GLN A 81 10.31 -6.24 -2.03
N LYS A 82 9.56 -5.80 -3.06
CA LYS A 82 10.15 -5.55 -4.39
C LYS A 82 11.18 -4.42 -4.33
N LEU A 83 10.89 -3.32 -3.63
CA LEU A 83 11.82 -2.23 -3.43
C LEU A 83 13.09 -2.71 -2.71
N SER A 84 12.95 -3.51 -1.65
CA SER A 84 14.08 -4.11 -0.94
C SER A 84 14.96 -4.95 -1.88
N SER A 85 14.36 -5.79 -2.74
CA SER A 85 15.11 -6.58 -3.71
C SER A 85 15.91 -5.73 -4.72
N LEU A 86 15.39 -4.54 -5.09
CA LEU A 86 16.08 -3.61 -5.97
C LEU A 86 17.20 -2.88 -5.24
N LEU A 87 16.96 -2.45 -3.99
CA LEU A 87 17.94 -1.70 -3.21
C LEU A 87 19.19 -2.53 -2.85
N ILE A 88 19.07 -3.85 -2.74
CA ILE A 88 20.23 -4.74 -2.54
C ILE A 88 21.15 -4.78 -3.76
N GLN A 89 20.65 -4.44 -4.95
CA GLN A 89 21.40 -4.51 -6.21
C GLN A 89 22.09 -3.19 -6.59
N VAL A 90 21.91 -2.13 -5.82
CA VAL A 90 22.44 -0.80 -6.15
C VAL A 90 23.49 -0.36 -5.12
N THR A 91 24.49 0.38 -5.58
CA THR A 91 25.59 0.86 -4.73
C THR A 91 25.16 1.91 -3.71
N GLY A 92 24.03 2.59 -3.96
CA GLY A 92 23.52 3.61 -3.06
C GLY A 92 22.11 4.05 -3.43
N PHE A 93 21.47 4.66 -2.45
CA PHE A 93 20.18 5.33 -2.59
C PHE A 93 20.20 6.62 -1.79
N SER A 94 19.30 7.55 -2.13
CA SER A 94 19.03 8.74 -1.34
C SER A 94 17.58 8.77 -0.90
N LEU A 95 17.36 9.41 0.25
CA LEU A 95 16.03 9.76 0.73
C LEU A 95 15.79 11.23 0.42
N ALA A 96 14.75 11.53 -0.33
CA ALA A 96 14.28 12.89 -0.54
C ALA A 96 13.10 13.15 0.39
N LEU A 97 13.27 14.11 1.28
CA LEU A 97 12.29 14.53 2.27
C LEU A 97 11.72 15.88 1.83
N ASP A 98 10.40 15.95 1.66
CA ASP A 98 9.71 17.16 1.20
C ASP A 98 8.50 17.41 2.11
N SER A 99 8.36 18.62 2.63
CA SER A 99 7.26 18.96 3.53
C SER A 99 6.30 19.91 2.85
N SER A 100 5.01 19.61 2.91
CA SER A 100 3.96 20.46 2.34
C SER A 100 2.72 20.48 3.22
N THR A 101 1.92 21.53 3.12
CA THR A 101 0.61 21.60 3.77
C THR A 101 -0.51 21.47 2.78
N LEU A 102 -1.37 20.51 3.04
CA LEU A 102 -2.59 20.26 2.30
C LEU A 102 -3.76 20.34 3.28
N HIS A 103 -4.70 21.27 3.05
CA HIS A 103 -5.91 21.45 3.86
C HIS A 103 -5.63 21.45 5.38
N SER A 104 -4.81 22.40 5.83
CA SER A 104 -4.40 22.60 7.23
C SER A 104 -3.68 21.40 7.90
N SER A 105 -3.32 20.37 7.14
CA SER A 105 -2.51 19.25 7.60
C SER A 105 -1.15 19.33 6.91
N SER A 106 -0.09 19.43 7.71
CA SER A 106 1.28 19.32 7.21
C SER A 106 1.61 17.85 6.97
N TYR A 107 2.37 17.55 5.92
CA TYR A 107 2.86 16.21 5.60
C TYR A 107 4.32 16.27 5.21
N LEU A 108 5.09 15.30 5.71
CA LEU A 108 6.43 14.99 5.24
C LEU A 108 6.34 13.83 4.24
N ASP A 109 6.51 14.14 2.96
CA ASP A 109 6.69 13.17 1.90
C ASP A 109 8.12 12.60 1.94
N VAL A 110 8.22 11.28 1.99
CA VAL A 110 9.47 10.52 1.96
C VAL A 110 9.54 9.76 0.65
N ARG A 111 10.53 10.10 -0.18
CA ARG A 111 10.82 9.41 -1.43
C ARG A 111 12.17 8.70 -1.39
N VAL A 112 12.24 7.52 -1.99
CA VAL A 112 13.49 6.75 -2.18
C VAL A 112 13.94 6.92 -3.62
N ARG A 113 15.19 7.35 -3.82
CA ARG A 113 15.80 7.53 -5.14
C ARG A 113 17.06 6.68 -5.27
N PHE A 114 17.21 6.00 -6.39
CA PHE A 114 18.38 5.18 -6.69
C PHE A 114 18.56 5.01 -8.19
N VAL A 115 19.78 4.70 -8.64
CA VAL A 115 20.05 4.38 -10.05
C VAL A 115 19.99 2.87 -10.22
N HIS A 116 19.13 2.39 -11.12
CA HIS A 116 19.06 0.99 -11.51
C HIS A 116 19.08 0.90 -13.03
N ASN A 117 19.99 0.09 -13.58
CA ASN A 117 20.22 -0.04 -15.02
C ASN A 117 20.43 1.30 -15.75
N GLY A 118 21.19 2.22 -15.14
CA GLY A 118 21.47 3.55 -15.71
C GLY A 118 20.30 4.55 -15.64
N ILE A 119 19.16 4.17 -15.06
CA ILE A 119 17.97 5.01 -14.94
C ILE A 119 17.76 5.41 -13.49
N MET A 120 17.55 6.72 -13.24
CA MET A 120 17.16 7.21 -11.93
C MET A 120 15.71 6.83 -11.63
N GLN A 121 15.54 6.02 -10.60
CA GLN A 121 14.25 5.65 -10.03
C GLN A 121 13.88 6.64 -8.91
N ASN A 122 12.60 6.97 -8.79
CA ASN A 122 12.08 7.88 -7.77
C ASN A 122 10.73 7.35 -7.26
N PHE A 123 10.76 6.65 -6.13
CA PHE A 123 9.59 6.02 -5.52
C PHE A 123 9.08 6.83 -4.33
N HIS A 124 7.78 7.12 -4.30
CA HIS A 124 7.11 7.60 -3.09
C HIS A 124 6.97 6.45 -2.08
N LEU A 125 7.59 6.59 -0.91
CA LEU A 125 7.61 5.56 0.13
C LEU A 125 6.47 5.77 1.13
N LEU A 126 6.40 6.96 1.72
CA LEU A 126 5.45 7.28 2.79
C LEU A 126 5.21 8.79 2.87
N ALA A 127 3.97 9.17 3.13
CA ALA A 127 3.63 10.52 3.59
C ALA A 127 3.32 10.47 5.09
N ILE A 128 4.07 11.20 5.91
CA ILE A 128 3.92 11.26 7.35
C ILE A 128 3.18 12.54 7.70
N PRO A 129 1.99 12.51 8.32
CA PRO A 129 1.35 13.72 8.81
C PRO A 129 2.20 14.36 9.91
N LEU A 130 2.47 15.65 9.77
CA LEU A 130 3.09 16.49 10.78
C LEU A 130 1.97 17.23 11.53
N PHE A 131 1.96 17.12 12.85
CA PHE A 131 0.94 17.72 13.72
C PHE A 131 1.26 19.19 14.09
N GLU A 132 2.39 19.71 13.61
CA GLU A 132 2.88 21.07 13.81
C GLU A 132 3.22 21.74 12.46
N SER A 133 3.48 23.05 12.46
CA SER A 133 3.85 23.81 11.27
C SER A 133 5.23 23.37 10.73
N HIS A 134 5.36 23.37 9.41
CA HIS A 134 6.54 22.93 8.64
C HIS A 134 7.69 23.95 8.66
N THR A 135 7.44 25.16 9.16
CA THR A 135 8.48 26.09 9.58
C THR A 135 8.89 25.72 11.00
N GLY A 136 10.14 25.30 11.19
CA GLY A 136 10.72 25.22 12.54
C GLY A 136 10.53 26.56 13.25
N ALA A 137 10.14 26.51 14.53
CA ALA A 137 10.06 27.70 15.38
C ALA A 137 11.46 28.32 15.59
#